data_AF-A0A9N9WJR6-F1
#
_entry.id   AF-A0A9N9WJR6-F1
#
_cell.length_a   1.000
_cell.length_b   1.000
_cell.length_c   1.000
_cell.angle_alpha   90.00
_cell.angle_beta   90.00
_cell.angle_gamma   90.00
#
_symmetry.space_group_name_H-M   'P 1'
#
loop_
_entity.id
_entity.type
_entity.pdbx_description
1 polymer ?
#
loop_
_entity_poly.entity_id
_entity_poly.type
_entity_poly.pdbx_seq_one_letter_code
_entity_poly.pdbx_strand_id
1 'polypeptide(L)'
;MKRNWEILTYDRSKPRSDDRMKDLTCIEGIRFIGIQCVIFSHVLLIYIYSYTDNPQFVEKMYDQFGWQAVLNSPLWLQAFFSMSGFLTTYATVITVDKNPITVFKCLMSLINRFIRLTPVAGVALWFTVSCYRMMGSGPQWSWLVTRESHDCSERWWYHILYVHNHLPMGKFCMGHTW
;
A
#
# COMPACT_ATOMS: atom_id res chain seq x y z
N MET A 1 -22.39 3.40 14.53
CA MET A 1 -22.82 2.01 14.29
C MET A 1 -23.95 1.87 13.28
N LYS A 2 -25.08 2.61 13.34
CA LYS A 2 -26.18 2.53 12.35
C LYS A 2 -25.73 2.59 10.88
N ARG A 3 -24.85 3.52 10.54
CA ARG A 3 -24.33 3.69 9.16
C ARG A 3 -23.46 2.52 8.66
N ASN A 4 -22.86 1.73 9.57
CA ASN A 4 -22.09 0.54 9.18
C ASN A 4 -23.01 -0.68 8.97
N TRP A 5 -24.13 -0.75 9.71
CA TRP A 5 -25.14 -1.79 9.53
C TRP A 5 -25.86 -1.65 8.18
N GLU A 6 -26.22 -0.43 7.80
CA GLU A 6 -26.79 -0.14 6.46
C GLU A 6 -25.84 -0.48 5.30
N ILE A 7 -24.53 -0.48 5.52
CA ILE A 7 -23.56 -0.89 4.51
C ILE A 7 -23.51 -2.42 4.37
N LEU A 8 -23.71 -3.15 5.47
CA LEU A 8 -23.65 -4.61 5.51
C LEU A 8 -24.93 -5.27 5.01
N THR A 9 -26.09 -4.66 5.25
CA THR A 9 -27.41 -5.18 4.81
C THR A 9 -27.87 -4.59 3.47
N TYR A 10 -27.02 -3.80 2.82
CA TYR A 10 -27.35 -3.13 1.57
C TYR A 10 -27.43 -4.12 0.40
N ASP A 11 -28.52 -3.99 -0.36
CA ASP A 11 -28.76 -4.72 -1.59
C ASP A 11 -27.84 -4.21 -2.71
N ARG A 12 -26.82 -5.00 -3.03
CA ARG A 12 -25.81 -4.70 -4.08
C ARG A 12 -26.41 -4.50 -5.48
N SER A 13 -27.66 -4.88 -5.72
CA SER A 13 -28.34 -4.65 -6.99
C SER A 13 -28.80 -3.19 -7.19
N LYS A 14 -28.94 -2.42 -6.10
CA LYS A 14 -29.29 -0.99 -6.16
C LYS A 14 -28.02 -0.15 -6.18
N PRO A 15 -27.79 0.75 -7.15
CA PRO A 15 -26.57 1.54 -7.19
C PRO A 15 -26.45 2.44 -5.95
N ARG A 16 -25.34 2.30 -5.22
CA ARG A 16 -25.03 3.03 -3.98
C ARG A 16 -24.77 4.53 -4.20
N SER A 17 -24.45 4.90 -5.45
CA SER A 17 -23.86 6.18 -5.81
C SER A 17 -24.67 6.88 -6.89
N ASP A 18 -24.62 8.20 -6.88
CA ASP A 18 -24.89 9.08 -8.02
C ASP A 18 -24.44 8.39 -9.32
N ASP A 19 -25.27 8.37 -10.36
CA ASP A 19 -24.98 7.65 -11.61
C ASP A 19 -23.62 8.07 -12.20
N ARG A 20 -23.21 9.31 -11.94
CA ARG A 20 -21.90 9.88 -12.31
C ARG A 20 -20.70 9.13 -11.73
N MET A 21 -20.86 8.44 -10.59
CA MET A 21 -19.83 7.62 -9.96
C MET A 21 -19.72 6.22 -10.57
N LYS A 22 -20.72 5.75 -11.34
CA LYS A 22 -20.62 4.47 -12.07
C LYS A 22 -19.60 4.53 -13.19
N ASP A 23 -19.46 5.68 -13.84
CA ASP A 23 -18.50 5.89 -14.93
C ASP A 23 -17.04 5.77 -14.45
N LEU A 24 -16.81 5.92 -13.14
CA LEU A 24 -15.48 5.78 -12.52
C LEU A 24 -15.09 4.32 -12.23
N THR A 25 -15.94 3.34 -12.52
CA THR A 25 -15.66 1.92 -12.26
C THR A 25 -14.41 1.42 -13.00
N CYS A 26 -14.12 1.99 -14.18
CA CYS A 26 -12.90 1.68 -14.94
C CYS A 26 -11.62 1.99 -14.13
N ILE A 27 -11.62 3.08 -13.35
CA ILE A 27 -10.48 3.47 -12.51
C ILE A 27 -10.23 2.44 -11.41
N GLU A 28 -11.28 1.81 -10.87
CA GLU A 28 -11.13 0.72 -9.91
C GLU A 28 -10.49 -0.53 -10.55
N GLY A 29 -10.79 -0.81 -11.82
CA GLY A 29 -10.11 -1.85 -12.61
C GLY A 29 -8.62 -1.56 -12.83
N ILE A 30 -8.28 -0.32 -13.21
CA ILE A 30 -6.89 0.14 -13.35
C ILE A 30 -6.16 0.03 -12.01
N ARG A 31 -6.82 0.41 -10.91
CA ARG A 31 -6.26 0.30 -9.56
C ARG A 31 -5.95 -1.15 -9.20
N PHE A 32 -6.85 -2.08 -9.49
CA PHE A 32 -6.63 -3.50 -9.25
C PHE A 32 -5.41 -4.03 -9.99
N ILE A 33 -5.30 -3.76 -11.31
CA ILE A 33 -4.16 -4.18 -12.12
C ILE A 33 -2.87 -3.55 -11.60
N GLY A 34 -2.89 -2.26 -11.28
CA GLY A 34 -1.72 -1.58 -10.74
C GLY A 34 -1.25 -2.17 -9.41
N ILE A 35 -2.17 -2.53 -8.51
CA ILE A 35 -1.81 -3.17 -7.22
C ILE A 35 -1.14 -4.53 -7.48
N GLN A 36 -1.66 -5.30 -8.44
CA GLN A 36 -1.06 -6.56 -8.81
C GLN A 36 0.36 -6.39 -9.39
N CYS A 37 0.59 -5.36 -10.21
CA CYS A 37 1.91 -5.00 -10.71
C CYS A 37 2.88 -4.61 -9.59
N VAL A 38 2.42 -3.82 -8.61
CA VAL A 38 3.23 -3.42 -7.45
C VAL A 38 3.61 -4.62 -6.59
N ILE A 39 2.65 -5.52 -6.29
CA ILE A 39 2.93 -6.75 -5.54
C ILE A 39 3.97 -7.60 -6.28
N PHE A 40 3.80 -7.78 -7.58
CA PHE A 40 4.74 -8.55 -8.41
C PHE A 40 6.14 -7.92 -8.38
N SER A 41 6.23 -6.59 -8.48
CA SER A 41 7.50 -5.86 -8.41
C SER A 41 8.20 -6.05 -7.07
N HIS A 42 7.50 -5.91 -5.93
CA HIS A 42 8.12 -6.12 -4.60
C HIS A 42 8.58 -7.56 -4.38
N VAL A 43 7.82 -8.54 -4.86
CA VAL A 43 8.25 -9.95 -4.81
C VAL A 43 9.52 -10.13 -5.63
N LEU A 44 9.56 -9.60 -6.85
CA LEU A 44 10.74 -9.66 -7.72
C LEU A 44 11.96 -8.97 -7.09
N LEU A 45 11.78 -7.81 -6.45
CA LEU A 45 12.86 -7.11 -5.74
C LEU A 45 13.45 -7.97 -4.62
N ILE A 46 12.63 -8.69 -3.85
CA ILE A 46 13.14 -9.62 -2.83
C ILE A 46 14.03 -10.71 -3.44
N TYR A 47 13.66 -11.24 -4.61
CA TYR A 47 14.48 -12.22 -5.32
C TYR A 47 15.79 -11.62 -5.85
N ILE A 48 15.73 -10.40 -6.40
CA ILE A 48 16.91 -9.68 -6.92
C ILE A 48 17.91 -9.35 -5.80
N TYR A 49 17.43 -8.94 -4.62
CA TYR A 49 18.28 -8.65 -3.46
C TYR A 49 18.79 -9.91 -2.74
N SER A 50 18.26 -11.08 -3.07
CA SER A 50 18.74 -12.34 -2.53
C SER A 50 19.95 -12.86 -3.32
N TYR A 51 20.60 -13.94 -2.85
CA TYR A 51 21.68 -14.54 -3.63
C TYR A 51 21.11 -15.17 -4.91
N THR A 52 21.64 -14.72 -6.05
CA THR A 52 21.32 -15.24 -7.37
C THR A 52 22.58 -15.87 -7.98
N ASP A 53 22.42 -17.03 -8.61
CA ASP A 53 23.55 -17.75 -9.23
C ASP A 53 24.09 -17.02 -10.47
N ASN A 54 23.25 -16.18 -11.10
CA ASN A 54 23.60 -15.45 -12.31
C ASN A 54 23.23 -13.95 -12.19
N PRO A 55 24.10 -13.13 -11.57
CA PRO A 55 23.85 -11.69 -11.42
C PRO A 55 23.81 -10.95 -12.77
N GLN A 56 24.52 -11.44 -13.79
CA GLN A 56 24.54 -10.82 -15.12
C GLN A 56 23.16 -10.86 -15.80
N PHE A 57 22.35 -11.88 -15.51
CA PHE A 57 20.98 -11.94 -16.00
C PHE A 57 20.13 -10.81 -15.39
N VAL A 58 20.28 -10.57 -14.09
CA VAL A 58 19.57 -9.51 -13.38
C VAL A 58 19.98 -8.14 -13.90
N GLU A 59 21.28 -7.91 -14.13
CA GLU A 59 21.78 -6.67 -14.72
C GLU A 59 21.17 -6.42 -16.10
N LYS A 60 21.16 -7.44 -16.97
CA LYS A 60 20.57 -7.34 -18.32
C LYS A 60 19.05 -7.17 -18.32
N MET A 61 18.35 -7.55 -17.24
CA MET A 61 16.92 -7.24 -17.12
C MET A 61 16.68 -5.73 -17.10
N TYR A 62 17.58 -4.95 -16.48
CA TYR A 62 17.46 -3.49 -16.44
C TYR A 62 17.63 -2.82 -17.82
N ASP A 63 18.18 -3.50 -18.82
CA ASP A 63 18.34 -2.92 -20.17
C ASP A 63 17.05 -2.97 -20.99
N GLN A 64 16.08 -3.80 -20.58
CA GLN A 64 14.81 -3.93 -21.29
C GLN A 64 13.76 -2.97 -20.73
N PHE A 65 13.17 -2.15 -21.61
CA PHE A 65 12.17 -1.15 -21.24
C PHE A 65 11.00 -1.71 -20.41
N GLY A 66 10.52 -2.91 -20.74
CA GLY A 66 9.42 -3.55 -20.00
C GLY A 66 9.76 -3.81 -18.53
N TRP A 67 10.96 -4.33 -18.26
CA TRP A 67 11.43 -4.57 -16.90
C TRP A 67 11.77 -3.28 -16.16
N GLN A 68 12.29 -2.26 -16.85
CA GLN A 68 12.46 -0.93 -16.28
C GLN A 68 11.13 -0.37 -15.77
N ALA A 69 10.04 -0.50 -16.52
CA ALA A 69 8.72 -0.03 -16.09
C ALA A 69 8.17 -0.78 -14.85
N VAL A 70 8.47 -2.09 -14.73
CA VAL A 70 8.06 -2.91 -13.57
C VAL A 70 8.91 -2.60 -12.34
N LEU A 71 10.22 -2.45 -12.49
CA LEU A 71 11.17 -2.23 -11.40
C LEU A 71 11.16 -0.78 -10.88
N ASN A 72 10.61 0.17 -11.64
CA ASN A 72 10.41 1.55 -11.20
C ASN A 72 9.12 1.72 -10.36
N SER A 73 9.12 1.17 -9.15
CA SER A 73 8.02 1.32 -8.18
C SER A 73 7.57 2.77 -7.91
N PRO A 74 8.45 3.79 -7.87
CA PRO A 74 8.02 5.17 -7.62
C PRO A 74 7.03 5.74 -8.65
N LEU A 75 7.05 5.26 -9.90
CA LEU A 75 6.10 5.69 -10.93
C LEU A 75 4.67 5.24 -10.59
N TRP A 76 4.53 4.02 -10.08
CA TRP A 76 3.23 3.49 -9.64
C TRP A 76 2.68 4.27 -8.45
N LEU A 77 3.54 4.63 -7.48
CA LEU A 77 3.14 5.47 -6.34
C LEU A 77 2.60 6.83 -6.80
N GLN A 78 3.25 7.48 -7.77
CA GLN A 78 2.78 8.75 -8.34
C GLN A 78 1.43 8.59 -9.05
N ALA A 79 1.24 7.51 -9.81
CA ALA A 79 -0.03 7.22 -10.47
C ALA A 79 -1.16 6.99 -9.44
N PHE A 80 -0.91 6.22 -8.39
CA PHE A 80 -1.89 5.99 -7.31
C PHE A 80 -2.21 7.26 -6.52
N PHE A 81 -1.20 8.09 -6.28
CA PHE A 81 -1.40 9.38 -5.63
C PHE A 81 -2.29 10.29 -6.49
N SER A 82 -2.01 10.39 -7.79
CA SER A 82 -2.81 11.16 -8.75
C SER A 82 -4.26 10.65 -8.83
N MET A 83 -4.46 9.34 -8.98
CA MET A 83 -5.80 8.73 -8.99
C MET A 83 -6.57 8.99 -7.70
N SER A 84 -5.91 8.88 -6.54
CA SER A 84 -6.53 9.14 -5.24
C SER A 84 -6.92 10.61 -5.08
N GLY A 85 -6.06 11.53 -5.53
CA GLY A 85 -6.34 12.96 -5.56
C GLY A 85 -7.53 13.29 -6.44
N PHE A 86 -7.55 12.78 -7.67
CA PHE A 86 -8.67 12.96 -8.61
C PHE A 86 -10.00 12.47 -8.02
N LEU A 87 -10.04 11.24 -7.51
CA LEU A 87 -11.27 10.65 -6.95
C LEU A 87 -11.76 11.43 -5.72
N THR A 88 -10.85 11.89 -4.87
CA THR A 88 -11.19 12.68 -3.68
C THR A 88 -11.78 14.03 -4.09
N THR A 89 -11.16 14.74 -5.03
CA THR A 89 -11.65 16.02 -5.55
C THR A 89 -13.01 15.85 -6.21
N TYR A 90 -13.16 14.84 -7.07
CA TYR A 90 -14.42 14.56 -7.76
C TYR A 90 -15.57 14.27 -6.78
N ALA A 91 -15.33 13.39 -5.79
CA ALA A 91 -16.31 13.09 -4.76
C ALA A 91 -16.67 14.33 -3.91
N THR A 92 -15.68 15.20 -3.66
CA THR A 92 -15.87 16.44 -2.90
C THR A 92 -16.73 17.44 -3.68
N VAL A 93 -16.47 17.63 -4.98
CA VAL A 93 -17.26 18.51 -5.86
C VAL A 93 -18.72 18.05 -5.94
N ILE A 94 -18.98 16.75 -5.98
CA ILE A 94 -20.36 16.21 -5.99
C ILE A 94 -21.10 16.46 -4.67
N THR A 95 -20.37 16.50 -3.56
CA THR A 95 -20.97 16.55 -2.21
C THR A 95 -21.00 17.95 -1.60
N VAL A 96 -20.24 18.90 -2.15
CA VAL A 96 -20.11 20.26 -1.59
C VAL A 96 -21.43 21.01 -1.51
N ASP A 97 -22.29 20.88 -2.52
CA ASP A 97 -23.60 21.56 -2.58
C ASP A 97 -24.53 21.13 -1.45
N LYS A 98 -24.42 19.87 -1.00
CA LYS A 98 -25.23 19.30 0.08
C LYS A 98 -24.55 19.41 1.44
N ASN A 99 -23.23 19.52 1.47
CA ASN A 99 -22.42 19.50 2.67
C ASN A 99 -21.21 20.42 2.48
N PRO A 100 -21.23 21.66 3.02
CA PRO A 100 -20.09 22.55 2.90
C PRO A 100 -18.85 21.92 3.54
N ILE A 101 -17.71 22.14 2.89
CA ILE A 101 -16.40 21.68 3.35
C ILE A 101 -15.98 22.57 4.51
N THR A 102 -15.78 21.97 5.67
CA THR A 102 -15.23 22.65 6.85
C THR A 102 -13.90 22.01 7.18
N VAL A 103 -12.94 22.79 7.70
CA VAL A 103 -11.64 22.30 8.17
C VAL A 103 -11.82 21.11 9.13
N PHE A 104 -12.82 21.15 10.00
CA PHE A 104 -13.17 20.05 10.90
C PHE A 104 -13.54 18.75 10.18
N LYS A 105 -14.31 18.82 9.08
CA LYS A 105 -14.68 17.63 8.28
C LYS A 105 -13.47 17.06 7.55
N CYS A 106 -12.57 17.92 7.06
CA CYS A 106 -11.31 17.50 6.47
C CYS A 106 -10.44 16.75 7.50
N LEU A 107 -10.28 17.33 8.70
CA LEU A 107 -9.56 16.69 9.80
C LEU A 107 -10.20 15.34 10.19
N MET A 108 -11.52 15.28 10.30
CA MET A 108 -12.23 14.02 10.59
C MET A 108 -12.07 12.99 9.48
N SER A 109 -11.95 13.40 8.22
CA SER A 109 -11.65 12.49 7.10
C SER A 109 -10.25 11.88 7.25
N LEU A 110 -9.26 12.69 7.64
CA LEU A 110 -7.90 12.22 7.91
C LEU A 110 -7.84 11.27 9.12
N ILE A 111 -8.52 11.60 10.22
CA ILE A 111 -8.60 10.73 11.41
C ILE A 111 -9.28 9.41 11.06
N ASN A 112 -10.40 9.44 10.33
CA ASN A 112 -11.06 8.21 9.88
C ASN A 112 -10.17 7.37 8.98
N ARG A 113 -9.37 8.01 8.11
CA ARG A 113 -8.38 7.30 7.28
C ARG A 113 -7.30 6.64 8.15
N PHE A 114 -6.79 7.34 9.15
CA PHE A 114 -5.83 6.80 10.10
C PHE A 114 -6.41 5.61 10.87
N ILE A 115 -7.57 5.76 11.52
CA ILE A 115 -8.23 4.70 12.29
C ILE A 115 -8.56 3.47 11.42
N ARG A 116 -8.85 3.67 10.13
CA ARG A 116 -9.13 2.56 9.20
C ARG A 116 -7.87 1.79 8.79
N LEU A 117 -6.74 2.48 8.56
CA LEU A 117 -5.52 1.86 8.02
C LEU A 117 -4.60 1.30 9.11
N THR A 118 -4.47 2.00 10.24
CA THR A 118 -3.56 1.65 11.33
C THR A 118 -3.77 0.25 11.92
N PRO A 119 -5.00 -0.28 12.10
CA PRO A 119 -5.19 -1.64 12.61
C PRO A 119 -4.59 -2.70 11.68
N VAL A 120 -4.77 -2.55 10.37
CA VAL A 120 -4.25 -3.50 9.39
C VAL A 120 -2.73 -3.43 9.33
N ALA A 121 -2.16 -2.21 9.32
CA ALA A 121 -0.72 -2.02 9.37
C ALA A 121 -0.11 -2.58 10.68
N GLY A 122 -0.79 -2.41 11.82
CA GLY A 122 -0.39 -2.95 13.10
C GLY A 122 -0.38 -4.48 13.14
N VAL A 123 -1.40 -5.13 12.56
CA VAL A 123 -1.44 -6.60 12.45
C VAL A 123 -0.33 -7.10 11.54
N ALA A 124 -0.09 -6.45 10.40
CA ALA A 124 1.03 -6.78 9.52
C ALA A 124 2.37 -6.65 10.26
N LEU A 125 2.53 -5.62 11.08
CA LEU A 125 3.77 -5.35 11.83
C LEU A 125 4.01 -6.38 12.91
N TRP A 126 2.98 -6.70 13.67
CA TRP A 126 3.01 -7.78 14.63
C TRP A 126 3.34 -9.12 13.95
N PHE A 127 2.72 -9.42 12.81
CA PHE A 127 3.01 -10.62 12.04
C PHE A 127 4.47 -10.68 11.58
N THR A 128 5.04 -9.57 11.07
CA THR A 128 6.45 -9.53 10.64
C THR A 128 7.45 -9.68 11.79
N VAL A 129 7.14 -9.12 12.96
CA VAL A 129 8.03 -9.19 14.12
C VAL A 129 7.98 -10.58 14.76
N SER A 130 6.78 -11.15 14.94
CA SER A 130 6.60 -12.39 15.71
C SER A 130 6.49 -13.64 14.82
N CYS A 131 5.47 -13.71 13.97
CA CYS A 131 5.14 -14.94 13.24
C CYS A 131 6.10 -15.21 12.07
N TYR A 132 6.42 -14.17 11.30
CA TYR A 132 7.15 -14.31 10.05
C TYR A 132 8.52 -14.96 10.23
N ARG A 133 9.22 -14.67 11.33
CA ARG A 133 10.51 -15.30 11.67
C ARG A 133 10.42 -16.81 11.91
N MET A 134 9.28 -17.31 12.40
CA MET A 134 9.10 -18.71 12.80
C MET A 134 8.59 -19.61 11.67
N MET A 135 8.15 -19.05 10.55
CA MET A 135 7.48 -19.80 9.48
C MET A 135 8.41 -20.60 8.55
N GLY A 136 9.72 -20.45 8.69
CA GLY A 136 10.68 -21.04 7.76
C GLY A 136 12.06 -21.23 8.36
N SER A 137 12.92 -21.87 7.58
CA SER A 137 14.32 -22.12 7.88
C SER A 137 15.12 -22.15 6.59
N GLY A 138 16.38 -21.74 6.65
CA GLY A 138 17.26 -21.74 5.49
C GLY A 138 18.47 -20.80 5.66
N PRO A 139 19.50 -20.95 4.82
CA PRO A 139 20.72 -20.16 4.92
C PRO A 139 20.49 -18.66 4.69
N GLN A 140 19.55 -18.30 3.81
CA GLN A 140 19.17 -16.90 3.57
C GLN A 140 18.13 -16.36 4.57
N TRP A 141 17.50 -17.23 5.36
CA TRP A 141 16.41 -16.85 6.27
C TRP A 141 16.89 -15.94 7.40
N SER A 142 18.10 -16.18 7.91
CA SER A 142 18.72 -15.32 8.92
C SER A 142 19.02 -13.93 8.37
N TRP A 143 19.51 -13.85 7.13
CA TRP A 143 19.92 -12.60 6.50
C TRP A 143 18.75 -11.73 6.06
N LEU A 144 17.71 -12.35 5.49
CA LEU A 144 16.54 -11.63 4.99
C LEU A 144 15.47 -11.47 6.08
N VAL A 145 14.94 -12.58 6.60
CA VAL A 145 13.75 -12.55 7.47
C VAL A 145 14.08 -12.18 8.92
N THR A 146 15.15 -12.75 9.49
CA THR A 146 15.50 -12.51 10.90
C THR A 146 16.01 -11.09 11.12
N ARG A 147 16.78 -10.56 10.16
CA ARG A 147 17.21 -9.16 10.16
C ARG A 147 16.02 -8.20 10.08
N GLU A 148 15.12 -8.39 9.11
CA GLU A 148 13.92 -7.56 8.97
C GLU A 148 13.06 -7.58 10.24
N SER A 149 12.85 -8.76 10.84
CA SER A 149 12.13 -8.89 12.12
C SER A 149 12.79 -8.09 13.25
N HIS A 150 14.12 -8.12 13.36
CA HIS A 150 14.87 -7.35 14.35
C HIS A 150 14.76 -5.84 14.11
N ASP A 151 14.99 -5.39 12.87
CA ASP A 151 14.91 -3.98 12.49
C ASP A 151 13.48 -3.41 12.70
N CYS A 152 12.45 -4.20 12.37
CA CYS A 152 11.05 -3.88 12.65
C CYS A 152 10.75 -3.81 14.16
N SER A 153 11.35 -4.68 14.98
CA SER A 153 11.13 -4.66 16.43
C SER A 153 11.74 -3.45 17.12
N GLU A 154 12.84 -2.90 16.60
CA GLU A 154 13.46 -1.68 17.14
C GLU A 154 12.65 -0.42 16.74
N ARG A 155 11.99 -0.47 15.57
CA ARG A 155 11.44 0.70 14.87
C ARG A 155 9.93 0.65 14.61
N TRP A 156 9.21 -0.25 15.27
CA TRP A 156 7.77 -0.46 15.07
C TRP A 156 6.94 0.82 15.16
N TRP A 157 7.33 1.74 16.05
CA TRP A 157 6.62 3.00 16.26
C TRP A 157 6.68 3.95 15.05
N TYR A 158 7.74 3.90 14.23
CA TYR A 158 7.83 4.68 12.98
C TYR A 158 6.79 4.22 11.95
N HIS A 159 6.48 2.92 11.91
CA HIS A 159 5.46 2.37 11.02
C HIS A 159 4.05 2.75 11.47
N ILE A 160 3.78 2.76 12.78
CA ILE A 160 2.47 3.18 13.31
C ILE A 160 2.22 4.68 13.11
N LEU A 161 3.26 5.50 13.23
CA LEU A 161 3.18 6.95 13.02
C LEU A 161 3.33 7.36 11.53
N TYR A 162 3.56 6.41 10.61
CA TYR A 162 3.80 6.66 9.17
C TYR A 162 4.98 7.61 8.87
N VAL A 163 5.98 7.67 9.74
CA VAL A 163 7.19 8.52 9.58
C VAL A 163 8.41 7.73 9.11
N HIS A 164 8.21 6.52 8.59
CA HIS A 164 9.28 5.65 8.13
C HIS A 164 10.15 6.29 7.03
N ASN A 165 9.63 7.25 6.25
CA ASN A 165 10.37 7.94 5.18
C ASN A 165 11.59 8.75 5.68
N HIS A 166 11.66 9.08 6.97
CA HIS A 166 12.74 9.88 7.52
C HIS A 166 13.88 9.06 8.13
N LEU A 167 13.90 7.74 7.89
CA LEU A 167 14.93 6.86 8.45
C LEU A 167 16.23 6.94 7.63
N PRO A 168 17.40 6.92 8.29
CA PRO A 168 18.68 6.83 7.59
C PRO A 168 18.78 5.52 6.81
N MET A 169 19.39 5.59 5.61
CA MET A 169 19.52 4.48 4.66
C MET A 169 20.09 3.20 5.32
N GLY A 170 19.52 2.04 5.00
CA GLY A 170 20.06 0.72 5.36
C GLY A 170 19.37 -0.03 6.50
N LYS A 171 18.39 0.60 7.16
CA LYS A 171 17.57 -0.01 8.22
C LYS A 171 16.09 0.13 7.88
N PHE A 172 15.69 -0.60 6.84
CA PHE A 172 14.31 -0.68 6.39
C PHE A 172 13.57 -1.74 7.20
N CYS A 173 12.29 -1.50 7.42
CA CYS A 173 11.35 -2.49 7.91
C CYS A 173 10.19 -2.48 6.93
N MET A 174 9.68 -3.66 6.56
CA MET A 174 8.61 -3.80 5.57
C MET A 174 8.89 -3.04 4.27
N GLY A 175 9.90 -3.45 3.51
CA GLY A 175 10.24 -2.79 2.25
C GLY A 175 9.08 -2.66 1.24
N HIS A 176 8.01 -3.45 1.38
CA HIS A 176 6.80 -3.35 0.55
C HIS A 176 5.84 -2.21 0.95
N THR A 177 6.08 -1.51 2.06
CA THR A 177 5.32 -0.31 2.42
C THR A 177 5.90 0.98 1.82
N TRP A 178 7.05 0.86 1.14
CA TRP A 178 7.81 1.94 0.53
C TRP A 178 7.66 1.99 -0.98
#